data_AF-A0A3R7BDP9-F1
#
_entry.id   AF-A0A3R7BDP9-F1
#
_cell.length_a   1.000
_cell.length_b   1.000
_cell.length_c   1.000
_cell.angle_alpha   90.00
_cell.angle_beta   90.00
_cell.angle_gamma   90.00
#
_symmetry.space_group_name_H-M   'P 1'
#
loop_
_entity.id
_entity.type
_entity.pdbx_description
1 polymer ?
#
loop_
_entity_poly.entity_id
_entity_poly.type
_entity_poly.pdbx_seq_one_letter_code
_entity_poly.pdbx_strand_id
1 'polypeptide(L)'
;DAFLLFRSLCRISMRSLAEDSAAAATAMTSSSSSAATTSAGPPQGSDDPFAFQSKLVSLDLLLSILNSGGPTFRDRFVTLIKQYLCVSLLQNCTSNYTQIVELSLRVFVVLIAQFKAHLKSEMEVFITHIFLGLLESDNSSLEHKLLVLEVLKQICLDGSILGEIFLNYDCDWNSMDLFKRIVDAISKIAKGGKKSFESTQPTSSNAAKQASKVQDTALVVKGLECLTAVVGSLKKVANFTDEKRKMDKMLQEDDDDGADDDVAEDVTVVAKQPFGMSAVEAFDKKKRLQEELAEGILKFNLKPTDGVKFLVAKKYMENTPRHVAKFLHDQSNRLDKTM
;
A
#
# COMPACT_ATOMS: atom_id res chain seq x y z
N ASP A 1 -18.77 26.69 -6.12
CA ASP A 1 -19.58 26.00 -5.08
C ASP A 1 -19.17 24.56 -4.81
N ALA A 2 -19.11 23.67 -5.81
CA ALA A 2 -18.78 22.24 -5.58
C ALA A 2 -17.42 21.99 -4.87
N PHE A 3 -16.37 22.73 -5.22
CA PHE A 3 -15.07 22.65 -4.55
C PHE A 3 -15.14 23.03 -3.06
N LEU A 4 -15.93 24.05 -2.71
CA LEU A 4 -16.10 24.48 -1.33
C LEU A 4 -16.89 23.45 -0.54
N LEU A 5 -17.94 22.87 -1.11
CA LEU A 5 -18.72 21.81 -0.49
C LEU A 5 -17.84 20.59 -0.20
N PHE A 6 -17.11 20.10 -1.21
CA PHE A 6 -16.22 18.94 -1.05
C PHE A 6 -15.16 19.18 0.02
N ARG A 7 -14.52 20.35 0.00
CA ARG A 7 -13.53 20.74 1.02
C ARG A 7 -14.16 20.81 2.42
N SER A 8 -15.35 21.37 2.55
CA SER A 8 -16.06 21.47 3.82
C SER A 8 -16.41 20.10 4.38
N LEU A 9 -16.90 19.17 3.55
CA LEU A 9 -17.16 17.79 3.95
C LEU A 9 -15.89 17.10 4.46
N CYS A 10 -14.77 17.22 3.75
CA CYS A 10 -13.48 16.67 4.20
C CYS A 10 -13.04 17.27 5.55
N ARG A 11 -13.30 18.56 5.79
CA ARG A 11 -12.96 19.20 7.07
C ARG A 11 -13.85 18.74 8.21
N ILE A 12 -15.14 18.52 7.95
CA ILE A 12 -16.06 17.99 8.96
C ILE A 12 -15.67 16.55 9.32
N SER A 13 -15.29 15.73 8.33
CA SER A 13 -14.83 14.37 8.58
C SER A 13 -13.50 14.26 9.35
N MET A 14 -12.76 15.37 9.52
CA MET A 14 -11.52 15.42 10.31
C MET A 14 -11.69 15.93 11.73
N ARG A 15 -12.91 16.31 12.15
CA ARG A 15 -13.14 16.78 13.52
C ARG A 15 -12.70 15.71 14.53
N SER A 16 -11.94 16.14 15.54
CA SER A 16 -11.44 15.24 16.57
C SER A 16 -12.60 14.77 17.45
N LEU A 17 -12.55 13.49 17.83
CA LEU A 17 -13.44 12.90 18.82
C LEU A 17 -12.67 12.77 20.14
N ALA A 18 -13.37 12.74 21.27
CA ALA A 18 -12.76 12.71 22.61
C ALA A 18 -11.79 11.52 22.77
N GLU A 19 -12.16 10.34 22.27
CA GLU A 19 -11.34 9.11 22.36
C GLU A 19 -10.15 9.10 21.39
N ASP A 20 -10.27 9.72 20.20
CA ASP A 20 -9.14 9.87 19.26
C ASP A 20 -8.07 10.83 19.85
N SER A 21 -8.52 11.86 20.59
CA SER A 21 -7.66 12.86 21.25
C SER A 21 -6.88 12.28 22.43
N ALA A 22 -7.49 11.37 23.19
CA ALA A 22 -6.85 10.70 24.33
C ALA A 22 -5.74 9.73 23.88
N ALA A 23 -5.95 8.98 22.79
CA ALA A 23 -4.93 8.10 22.21
C ALA A 23 -3.73 8.90 21.66
N ALA A 24 -3.99 10.03 20.97
CA ALA A 24 -2.94 10.92 20.49
C ALA A 24 -2.13 11.56 21.63
N ALA A 25 -2.78 11.97 22.72
CA ALA A 25 -2.12 12.51 23.91
C ALA A 25 -1.24 11.46 24.61
N THR A 26 -1.70 10.21 24.69
CA THR A 26 -0.96 9.10 25.31
C THR A 26 0.29 8.72 24.49
N ALA A 27 0.23 8.85 23.16
CA ALA A 27 1.39 8.66 22.29
C ALA A 27 2.44 9.79 22.39
N MET A 28 2.05 10.99 22.83
CA MET A 28 2.96 12.15 22.99
C MET A 28 3.56 12.30 24.39
N THR A 29 3.11 11.52 25.39
CA THR A 29 3.60 11.63 26.78
C THR A 29 4.94 10.92 27.07
N SER A 30 5.67 10.42 26.07
CA SER A 30 6.99 9.81 26.27
C SER A 30 8.19 10.74 26.07
N SER A 31 7.99 12.07 26.05
CA SER A 31 9.09 13.04 26.15
C SER A 31 8.73 14.21 27.06
N SER A 32 9.60 14.46 28.02
CA SER A 32 9.42 15.21 29.26
C SER A 32 9.27 16.75 29.15
N SER A 33 8.51 17.27 30.12
CA SER A 33 8.71 18.49 30.93
C SER A 33 8.71 19.91 30.29
N SER A 34 7.71 20.68 30.75
CA SER A 34 7.73 22.09 31.17
C SER A 34 8.09 23.20 30.18
N ALA A 35 7.08 23.98 29.79
CA ALA A 35 7.04 25.44 29.99
C ALA A 35 5.65 25.99 29.65
N ALA A 36 5.03 26.69 30.60
CA ALA A 36 3.78 27.41 30.41
C ALA A 36 4.01 28.66 29.54
N THR A 37 3.15 28.87 28.54
CA THR A 37 2.93 30.20 27.94
C THR A 37 1.45 30.32 27.54
N THR A 38 0.81 31.33 28.11
CA THR A 38 -0.61 31.67 27.91
C THR A 38 -0.81 32.36 26.57
N SER A 39 -1.55 31.73 25.65
CA SER A 39 -2.23 32.44 24.57
C SER A 39 -3.67 31.94 24.48
N ALA A 40 -4.61 32.87 24.71
CA ALA A 40 -6.03 32.63 24.74
C ALA A 40 -6.55 32.32 23.32
N GLY A 41 -6.63 31.04 22.99
CA GLY A 41 -7.54 30.52 21.97
C GLY A 41 -8.92 30.22 22.58
N PRO A 42 -10.00 30.17 21.79
CA PRO A 42 -11.34 29.86 22.30
C PRO A 42 -11.33 28.47 22.95
N PRO A 43 -12.20 28.23 23.95
CA PRO A 43 -12.14 27.03 24.79
C PRO A 43 -12.25 25.77 23.93
N GLN A 44 -11.17 24.99 23.87
CA GLN A 44 -11.21 23.58 23.50
C GLN A 44 -11.95 22.85 24.62
N GLY A 45 -13.27 22.80 24.54
CA GLY A 45 -14.12 22.35 25.64
C GLY A 45 -15.59 22.43 25.30
N SER A 46 -16.00 21.68 24.29
CA SER A 46 -17.36 21.15 24.22
C SER A 46 -17.28 19.91 23.32
N ASP A 47 -17.45 18.73 23.89
CA ASP A 47 -17.74 17.52 23.12
C ASP A 47 -19.00 17.83 22.30
N ASP A 48 -18.82 18.08 21.00
CA ASP A 48 -19.95 18.25 20.09
C ASP A 48 -20.66 16.88 20.05
N PRO A 49 -21.87 16.76 20.64
CA PRO A 49 -22.58 15.48 20.77
C PRO A 49 -22.85 14.86 19.40
N PHE A 50 -22.83 15.70 18.35
CA PHE A 50 -23.07 15.32 16.98
C PHE A 50 -21.78 15.17 16.17
N ALA A 51 -20.59 15.31 16.76
CA ALA A 51 -19.32 15.20 16.03
C ALA A 51 -19.14 13.83 15.37
N PHE A 52 -19.48 12.76 16.10
CA PHE A 52 -19.43 11.39 15.60
C PHE A 52 -20.37 11.20 14.41
N GLN A 53 -21.63 11.60 14.55
CA GLN A 53 -22.65 11.49 13.50
C GLN A 53 -22.29 12.38 12.29
N SER A 54 -21.82 13.60 12.53
CA SER A 54 -21.38 14.53 11.49
C SER A 54 -20.21 13.97 10.68
N LYS A 55 -19.28 13.28 11.35
CA LYS A 55 -18.16 12.59 10.70
C LYS A 55 -18.66 11.46 9.80
N LEU A 56 -19.55 10.60 10.29
CA LEU A 56 -20.14 9.50 9.50
C LEU A 56 -20.89 10.04 8.27
N VAL A 57 -21.82 10.97 8.46
CA VAL A 57 -22.59 11.56 7.37
C VAL A 57 -21.68 12.25 6.35
N SER A 58 -20.63 12.93 6.80
CA SER A 58 -19.67 13.56 5.88
C SER A 58 -18.93 12.54 5.02
N LEU A 59 -18.50 11.42 5.61
CA LEU A 59 -17.85 10.34 4.88
C LEU A 59 -18.81 9.64 3.90
N ASP A 60 -20.06 9.43 4.27
CA ASP A 60 -21.09 8.86 3.37
C ASP A 60 -21.40 9.79 2.18
N LEU A 61 -21.48 11.10 2.43
CA LEU A 61 -21.65 12.09 1.37
C LEU A 61 -20.42 12.13 0.46
N LEU A 62 -19.21 12.06 1.01
CA LEU A 62 -17.98 11.98 0.22
C LEU A 62 -17.96 10.72 -0.65
N LEU A 63 -18.31 9.56 -0.08
CA LEU A 63 -18.44 8.31 -0.83
C LEU A 63 -19.46 8.43 -1.97
N SER A 64 -20.61 9.05 -1.71
CA SER A 64 -21.65 9.29 -2.71
C SER A 64 -21.17 10.20 -3.84
N ILE A 65 -20.42 11.26 -3.51
CA ILE A 65 -19.82 12.17 -4.48
C ILE A 65 -18.79 11.44 -5.34
N LEU A 66 -17.92 10.62 -4.76
CA LEU A 66 -16.92 9.86 -5.52
C LEU A 66 -17.57 8.87 -6.50
N ASN A 67 -18.63 8.19 -6.09
CA ASN A 67 -19.35 7.26 -6.97
C ASN A 67 -20.11 7.96 -8.09
N SER A 68 -20.59 9.18 -7.85
CA SER A 68 -21.51 9.89 -8.76
C SER A 68 -20.87 11.05 -9.53
N GLY A 69 -19.62 11.42 -9.23
CA GLY A 69 -19.01 12.67 -9.70
C GLY A 69 -18.73 12.75 -11.21
N GLY A 70 -18.69 11.60 -11.90
CA GLY A 70 -18.42 11.53 -13.34
C GLY A 70 -17.01 12.00 -13.75
N PRO A 71 -16.70 12.05 -15.06
CA PRO A 71 -15.36 12.37 -15.56
C PRO A 71 -14.87 13.78 -15.18
N THR A 72 -15.75 14.79 -15.25
CA THR A 72 -15.37 16.18 -14.93
C THR A 72 -14.92 16.34 -13.48
N PHE A 73 -15.57 15.62 -12.55
CA PHE A 73 -15.10 15.57 -11.16
C PHE A 73 -13.73 14.90 -11.08
N ARG A 74 -13.56 13.76 -11.75
CA ARG A 74 -12.30 13.00 -11.74
C ARG A 74 -11.09 13.83 -12.17
N ASP A 75 -11.24 14.66 -13.19
CA ASP A 75 -10.12 15.49 -13.68
C ASP A 75 -9.87 16.72 -12.80
N ARG A 76 -10.94 17.37 -12.34
CA ARG A 76 -10.84 18.69 -11.69
C ARG A 76 -10.61 18.63 -10.18
N PHE A 77 -10.93 17.53 -9.51
CA PHE A 77 -10.86 17.42 -8.04
C PHE A 77 -9.59 16.76 -7.52
N VAL A 78 -8.67 16.30 -8.39
CA VAL A 78 -7.43 15.60 -8.00
C VAL A 78 -6.68 16.35 -6.90
N THR A 79 -6.46 17.66 -7.05
CA THR A 79 -5.73 18.46 -6.05
C THR A 79 -6.45 18.49 -4.70
N LEU A 80 -7.78 18.64 -4.68
CA LEU A 80 -8.54 18.63 -3.42
C LEU A 80 -8.58 17.26 -2.78
N ILE A 81 -8.65 16.20 -3.60
CA ILE A 81 -8.58 14.83 -3.11
C ILE A 81 -7.27 14.62 -2.36
N LYS A 82 -6.13 14.98 -2.97
CA LYS A 82 -4.81 14.85 -2.34
C LYS A 82 -4.69 15.68 -1.06
N GLN A 83 -5.11 16.94 -1.11
CA GLN A 83 -4.89 17.88 -0.01
C GLN A 83 -5.88 17.73 1.16
N TYR A 84 -7.09 17.24 0.91
CA TYR A 84 -8.14 17.19 1.93
C TYR A 84 -8.67 15.78 2.16
N LEU A 85 -9.07 15.06 1.11
CA LEU A 85 -9.69 13.74 1.30
C LEU A 85 -8.66 12.71 1.79
N CYS A 86 -7.49 12.63 1.16
CA CYS A 86 -6.43 11.72 1.60
C CYS A 86 -6.00 12.01 3.03
N VAL A 87 -5.84 13.29 3.40
CA VAL A 87 -5.52 13.68 4.78
C VAL A 87 -6.62 13.24 5.75
N SER A 88 -7.89 13.44 5.38
CA SER A 88 -9.02 12.99 6.20
C SER A 88 -9.05 11.48 6.38
N LEU A 89 -8.77 10.70 5.33
CA LEU A 89 -8.77 9.25 5.39
C LEU A 89 -7.57 8.72 6.21
N LEU A 90 -6.40 9.36 6.14
CA LEU A 90 -5.24 8.98 6.96
C LEU A 90 -5.56 9.06 8.45
N GLN A 91 -6.27 10.12 8.88
CA GLN A 91 -6.69 10.27 10.27
C GLN A 91 -7.80 9.27 10.66
N ASN A 92 -8.79 9.10 9.79
CA ASN A 92 -9.99 8.32 10.14
C ASN A 92 -9.77 6.81 10.08
N CYS A 93 -8.86 6.31 9.23
CA CYS A 93 -8.53 4.88 9.18
C CYS A 93 -7.77 4.38 10.42
N THR A 94 -7.28 5.28 11.28
CA THR A 94 -6.65 4.95 12.57
C THR A 94 -7.52 5.33 13.77
N SER A 95 -8.80 5.63 13.55
CA SER A 95 -9.72 5.93 14.65
C SER A 95 -9.98 4.70 15.51
N ASN A 96 -10.30 4.92 16.78
CA ASN A 96 -10.70 3.84 17.70
C ASN A 96 -12.09 3.28 17.38
N TYR A 97 -12.91 4.04 16.64
CA TYR A 97 -14.26 3.64 16.27
C TYR A 97 -14.27 2.85 14.97
N THR A 98 -14.59 1.55 15.04
CA THR A 98 -14.61 0.67 13.87
C THR A 98 -15.50 1.20 12.73
N GLN A 99 -16.66 1.79 13.05
CA GLN A 99 -17.58 2.34 12.03
C GLN A 99 -16.93 3.44 11.17
N ILE A 100 -16.09 4.28 11.77
CA ILE A 100 -15.36 5.33 11.06
C ILE A 100 -14.28 4.71 10.19
N VAL A 101 -13.56 3.71 10.71
CA VAL A 101 -12.53 2.97 9.96
C VAL A 101 -13.15 2.27 8.75
N GLU A 102 -14.24 1.52 8.94
CA GLU A 102 -14.96 0.81 7.89
C GLU A 102 -15.41 1.76 6.77
N LEU A 103 -16.08 2.86 7.12
CA LEU A 103 -16.57 3.81 6.13
C LEU A 103 -15.42 4.52 5.40
N SER A 104 -14.33 4.85 6.10
CA SER A 104 -13.13 5.44 5.51
C SER A 104 -12.45 4.49 4.54
N LEU A 105 -12.37 3.21 4.88
CA LEU A 105 -11.85 2.16 4.00
C LEU A 105 -12.71 1.98 2.75
N ARG A 106 -14.04 2.06 2.87
CA ARG A 106 -14.95 2.06 1.71
C ARG A 106 -14.71 3.26 0.78
N VAL A 107 -14.51 4.45 1.35
CA VAL A 107 -14.15 5.65 0.56
C VAL A 107 -12.81 5.45 -0.15
N PHE A 108 -11.82 4.87 0.55
CA PHE A 108 -10.51 4.58 -0.02
C PHE A 108 -10.57 3.61 -1.21
N VAL A 109 -11.39 2.56 -1.14
CA VAL A 109 -11.57 1.61 -2.25
C VAL A 109 -12.03 2.31 -3.52
N VAL A 110 -13.05 3.17 -3.41
CA VAL A 110 -13.55 3.96 -4.56
C VAL A 110 -12.49 4.93 -5.06
N LEU A 111 -11.72 5.52 -4.14
CA LEU A 111 -10.65 6.44 -4.46
C LEU A 111 -9.58 5.78 -5.32
N ILE A 112 -9.10 4.58 -4.95
CA ILE A 112 -8.10 3.87 -5.73
C ILE A 112 -8.66 3.41 -7.09
N ALA A 113 -9.88 2.89 -7.11
CA ALA A 113 -10.51 2.44 -8.36
C ALA A 113 -10.61 3.57 -9.40
N GLN A 114 -10.83 4.81 -8.97
CA GLN A 114 -11.08 5.94 -9.87
C GLN A 114 -9.90 6.90 -10.05
N PHE A 115 -8.97 6.98 -9.10
CA PHE A 115 -7.92 8.03 -9.06
C PHE A 115 -6.49 7.48 -8.95
N LYS A 116 -6.28 6.16 -9.00
CA LYS A 116 -4.94 5.52 -8.88
C LYS A 116 -3.84 6.16 -9.72
N ALA A 117 -4.14 6.54 -10.96
CA ALA A 117 -3.20 7.19 -11.88
C ALA A 117 -2.60 8.50 -11.32
N HIS A 118 -3.30 9.17 -10.41
CA HIS A 118 -2.87 10.40 -9.79
C HIS A 118 -2.38 10.23 -8.36
N LEU A 119 -2.57 9.07 -7.72
CA LEU A 119 -2.40 8.87 -6.28
C LEU A 119 -1.20 7.99 -5.90
N LYS A 120 -0.13 7.97 -6.71
CA LYS A 120 1.07 7.16 -6.43
C LYS A 120 1.63 7.42 -5.02
N SER A 121 1.92 8.66 -4.65
CA SER A 121 2.51 8.93 -3.33
C SER A 121 1.53 8.60 -2.20
N GLU A 122 0.24 8.92 -2.38
CA GLU A 122 -0.78 8.70 -1.38
C GLU A 122 -1.04 7.20 -1.15
N MET A 123 -1.12 6.39 -2.22
CA MET A 123 -1.25 4.93 -2.15
C MET A 123 -0.13 4.28 -1.35
N GLU A 124 1.11 4.73 -1.57
CA GLU A 124 2.26 4.25 -0.80
C GLU A 124 2.06 4.52 0.69
N VAL A 125 1.72 5.76 1.05
CA VAL A 125 1.50 6.15 2.44
C VAL A 125 0.35 5.35 3.07
N PHE A 126 -0.80 5.22 2.41
CA PHE A 126 -1.93 4.45 2.94
C PHE A 126 -1.58 2.99 3.18
N ILE A 127 -1.01 2.32 2.17
CA ILE A 127 -0.71 0.90 2.30
C ILE A 127 0.36 0.70 3.38
N THR A 128 1.43 1.48 3.37
CA THR A 128 2.55 1.27 4.30
C THR A 128 2.25 1.69 5.73
N HIS A 129 1.68 2.88 5.93
CA HIS A 129 1.51 3.45 7.27
C HIS A 129 0.19 3.05 7.91
N ILE A 130 -0.86 2.82 7.11
CA ILE A 130 -2.17 2.46 7.63
C ILE A 130 -2.37 0.95 7.53
N PHE A 131 -2.34 0.37 6.33
CA PHE A 131 -2.74 -1.03 6.16
C PHE A 131 -1.71 -1.97 6.79
N LEU A 132 -0.45 -1.88 6.38
CA LEU A 132 0.61 -2.69 6.96
C LEU A 132 0.82 -2.35 8.45
N GLY A 133 0.74 -1.06 8.82
CA GLY A 133 0.79 -0.61 10.21
C GLY A 133 -0.25 -1.28 11.12
N LEU A 134 -1.52 -1.32 10.69
CA LEU A 134 -2.60 -1.99 11.42
C LEU A 134 -2.41 -3.51 11.49
N LEU A 135 -1.93 -4.13 10.41
CA LEU A 135 -1.70 -5.57 10.37
C LEU A 135 -0.54 -6.00 11.28
N GLU A 136 0.54 -5.22 11.28
CA GLU A 136 1.77 -5.49 12.03
C GLU A 136 1.69 -5.09 13.51
N SER A 137 0.84 -4.13 13.85
CA SER A 137 0.67 -3.65 15.23
C SER A 137 -0.05 -4.69 16.12
N ASP A 138 0.52 -4.96 17.29
CA ASP A 138 -0.09 -5.81 18.32
C ASP A 138 -1.28 -5.14 19.02
N ASN A 139 -1.37 -3.81 18.96
CA ASN A 139 -2.44 -3.03 19.61
C ASN A 139 -3.68 -2.85 18.73
N SER A 140 -3.63 -3.30 17.47
CA SER A 140 -4.76 -3.16 16.54
C SER A 140 -5.82 -4.22 16.80
N SER A 141 -7.09 -3.80 16.85
CA SER A 141 -8.22 -4.71 17.05
C SER A 141 -8.30 -5.74 15.92
N LEU A 142 -8.81 -6.93 16.24
CA LEU A 142 -9.05 -7.97 15.24
C LEU A 142 -9.95 -7.44 14.11
N GLU A 143 -10.98 -6.69 14.46
CA GLU A 143 -11.94 -6.13 13.52
C GLU A 143 -11.26 -5.20 12.51
N HIS A 144 -10.38 -4.29 12.97
CA HIS A 144 -9.60 -3.42 12.09
C HIS A 144 -8.68 -4.24 11.15
N LYS A 145 -8.02 -5.28 11.67
CA LYS A 145 -7.18 -6.16 10.85
C LYS A 145 -7.99 -6.87 9.76
N LEU A 146 -9.18 -7.36 10.09
CA LEU A 146 -10.07 -8.03 9.14
C LEU A 146 -10.59 -7.06 8.07
N LEU A 147 -10.96 -5.83 8.44
CA LEU A 147 -11.37 -4.79 7.49
C LEU A 147 -10.25 -4.45 6.50
N VAL A 148 -9.02 -4.27 7.00
CA VAL A 148 -7.85 -4.00 6.15
C VAL A 148 -7.55 -5.17 5.21
N LEU A 149 -7.63 -6.41 5.71
CA LEU A 149 -7.44 -7.60 4.86
C LEU A 149 -8.51 -7.68 3.77
N GLU A 150 -9.76 -7.31 4.05
CA GLU A 150 -10.81 -7.29 3.04
C GLU A 150 -10.53 -6.24 1.93
N VAL A 151 -10.05 -5.06 2.30
CA VAL A 151 -9.62 -4.04 1.33
C VAL A 151 -8.41 -4.51 0.51
N LEU A 152 -7.39 -5.08 1.18
CA LEU A 152 -6.23 -5.64 0.49
C LEU A 152 -6.63 -6.76 -0.46
N LYS A 153 -7.60 -7.61 -0.09
CA LYS A 153 -8.16 -8.64 -0.98
C LYS A 153 -8.73 -8.00 -2.24
N GLN A 154 -9.52 -6.93 -2.12
CA GLN A 154 -10.09 -6.23 -3.28
C GLN A 154 -9.01 -5.64 -4.19
N ILE A 155 -7.99 -5.00 -3.61
CA ILE A 155 -6.82 -4.51 -4.35
C ILE A 155 -6.11 -5.67 -5.07
N CYS A 156 -5.92 -6.80 -4.38
CA CYS A 156 -5.23 -7.97 -4.92
C CYS A 156 -6.05 -8.73 -5.98
N LEU A 157 -7.38 -8.61 -5.96
CA LEU A 157 -8.25 -9.20 -6.98
C LEU A 157 -8.16 -8.46 -8.32
N ASP A 158 -7.80 -7.17 -8.30
CA ASP A 158 -7.62 -6.36 -9.50
C ASP A 158 -6.17 -6.42 -9.99
N GLY A 159 -5.96 -7.20 -11.05
CA GLY A 159 -4.64 -7.36 -11.67
C GLY A 159 -4.09 -6.07 -12.30
N SER A 160 -4.94 -5.12 -12.70
CA SER A 160 -4.50 -3.82 -13.19
C SER A 160 -3.92 -2.98 -12.05
N ILE A 161 -4.56 -2.96 -10.88
CA ILE A 161 -4.02 -2.27 -9.70
C ILE A 161 -2.72 -2.92 -9.25
N LEU A 162 -2.65 -4.25 -9.16
CA LEU A 162 -1.41 -4.94 -8.79
C LEU A 162 -0.27 -4.68 -9.78
N GLY A 163 -0.56 -4.70 -11.08
CA GLY A 163 0.42 -4.40 -12.12
C GLY A 163 0.95 -2.96 -11.99
N GLU A 164 0.08 -1.99 -11.74
CA GLU A 164 0.48 -0.60 -11.50
C GLU A 164 1.32 -0.46 -10.22
N ILE A 165 0.98 -1.16 -9.13
CA ILE A 165 1.81 -1.17 -7.92
C ILE A 165 3.20 -1.74 -8.24
N PHE A 166 3.26 -2.91 -8.90
CA PHE A 166 4.53 -3.54 -9.23
C PHE A 166 5.42 -2.66 -10.12
N LEU A 167 4.85 -2.02 -11.15
CA LEU A 167 5.59 -1.14 -12.04
C LEU A 167 6.02 0.17 -11.36
N ASN A 168 5.12 0.78 -10.59
CA ASN A 168 5.37 2.10 -10.01
C ASN A 168 6.32 2.06 -8.81
N TYR A 169 6.40 0.95 -8.08
CA TYR A 169 7.20 0.86 -6.86
C TYR A 169 8.31 -0.19 -6.99
N ASP A 170 7.95 -1.45 -7.25
CA ASP A 170 8.91 -2.56 -7.28
C ASP A 170 9.83 -2.55 -8.51
N CYS A 171 9.45 -1.93 -9.62
CA CYS A 171 10.32 -1.77 -10.80
C CYS A 171 11.04 -0.42 -10.86
N ASP A 172 10.72 0.52 -9.97
CA ASP A 172 11.40 1.80 -9.88
C ASP A 172 12.59 1.69 -8.90
N TRP A 173 13.72 2.24 -9.32
CA TRP A 173 14.96 2.26 -8.56
C TRP A 173 14.87 3.14 -7.30
N ASN A 174 14.15 4.25 -7.38
CA ASN A 174 14.05 5.23 -6.29
C ASN A 174 12.87 4.96 -5.36
N SER A 175 12.06 3.95 -5.69
CA SER A 175 10.87 3.58 -4.93
C SER A 175 11.11 2.30 -4.13
N MET A 176 10.30 2.10 -3.11
CA MET A 176 10.31 0.89 -2.30
C MET A 176 9.66 -0.31 -3.00
N ASP A 177 9.90 -1.53 -2.53
CA ASP A 177 9.24 -2.72 -3.04
C ASP A 177 7.86 -2.92 -2.38
N LEU A 178 6.88 -2.10 -2.78
CA LEU A 178 5.56 -2.05 -2.15
C LEU A 178 4.75 -3.34 -2.37
N PHE A 179 4.74 -3.88 -3.59
CA PHE A 179 4.07 -5.15 -3.90
C PHE A 179 4.65 -6.28 -3.06
N LYS A 180 5.99 -6.39 -3.02
CA LYS A 180 6.69 -7.34 -2.14
C LYS A 180 6.23 -7.23 -0.68
N ARG A 181 6.22 -6.01 -0.12
CA ARG A 181 5.81 -5.79 1.28
C ARG A 181 4.36 -6.20 1.55
N ILE A 182 3.44 -5.94 0.62
CA ILE A 182 2.05 -6.41 0.72
C ILE A 182 2.01 -7.94 0.80
N VAL A 183 2.68 -8.62 -0.14
CA VAL A 183 2.71 -10.08 -0.20
C VAL A 183 3.37 -10.68 1.05
N ASP A 184 4.45 -10.09 1.53
CA ASP A 184 5.18 -10.55 2.73
C ASP A 184 4.31 -10.42 3.99
N ALA A 185 3.61 -9.29 4.16
CA ALA A 185 2.73 -9.07 5.31
C ALA A 185 1.54 -10.05 5.31
N ILE A 186 0.87 -10.22 4.15
CA ILE A 186 -0.22 -11.19 4.00
C ILE A 186 0.31 -12.61 4.23
N SER A 187 1.48 -12.95 3.71
CA SER A 187 2.11 -14.27 3.90
C SER A 187 2.44 -14.56 5.36
N LYS A 188 2.89 -13.54 6.11
CA LYS A 188 3.14 -13.67 7.55
C LYS A 188 1.85 -13.97 8.32
N ILE A 189 0.75 -13.34 7.95
CA ILE A 189 -0.58 -13.60 8.55
C ILE A 189 -1.06 -15.01 8.17
N ALA A 190 -0.97 -15.38 6.89
CA ALA A 190 -1.43 -16.67 6.37
C ALA A 190 -0.66 -17.87 6.96
N LYS A 191 0.60 -17.68 7.34
CA LYS A 191 1.39 -18.72 8.04
C LYS A 191 0.94 -18.95 9.48
N GLY A 192 0.12 -18.05 10.02
CA GLY A 192 -0.21 -17.98 11.44
C GLY A 192 0.99 -17.50 12.26
N GLY A 193 0.73 -16.75 13.33
CA GLY A 193 1.78 -16.38 14.27
C GLY A 193 2.38 -17.64 14.88
N LYS A 194 3.64 -17.98 14.56
CA LYS A 194 4.43 -18.96 15.31
C LYS A 194 4.73 -18.40 16.71
N LYS A 195 3.72 -18.33 17.58
CA LYS A 195 3.88 -18.26 19.05
C LYS A 195 3.70 -19.65 19.66
N SER A 196 4.18 -20.68 18.96
CA SER A 196 4.17 -22.06 19.43
C SER A 196 5.59 -22.62 19.43
N PHE A 197 6.43 -22.08 20.30
CA PHE A 197 7.37 -22.91 21.05
C PHE A 197 7.66 -22.18 22.37
N GLU A 198 7.33 -22.85 23.47
CA GLU A 198 7.75 -22.51 24.84
C GLU A 198 7.31 -21.16 25.41
N SER A 199 6.06 -21.10 25.87
CA SER A 199 5.83 -20.41 27.14
C SER A 199 4.96 -21.30 28.02
N THR A 200 5.63 -22.07 28.86
CA THR A 200 5.07 -22.82 29.98
C THR A 200 4.53 -21.82 31.02
N GLN A 201 3.38 -21.19 30.73
CA GLN A 201 2.60 -20.47 31.73
C GLN A 201 1.20 -21.11 31.85
N PRO A 202 0.87 -21.72 33.01
CA PRO A 202 -0.34 -22.54 33.16
C PRO A 202 -1.61 -21.74 33.54
N THR A 203 -1.66 -20.42 33.37
CA THR A 203 -2.70 -19.58 34.02
C THR A 203 -3.84 -19.07 33.12
N SER A 204 -3.83 -19.29 31.80
CA SER A 204 -4.95 -18.89 30.94
C SER A 204 -6.04 -19.96 30.86
N SER A 205 -7.31 -19.56 31.11
CA SER A 205 -8.47 -20.43 31.06
C SER A 205 -8.66 -21.07 29.68
N ASN A 206 -9.20 -22.29 29.63
CA ASN A 206 -9.41 -23.03 28.38
C ASN A 206 -10.28 -22.24 27.37
N ALA A 207 -11.25 -21.45 27.86
CA ALA A 207 -12.09 -20.60 27.04
C ALA A 207 -11.31 -19.43 26.39
N ALA A 208 -10.38 -18.80 27.11
CA ALA A 208 -9.54 -17.72 26.56
C ALA A 208 -8.56 -18.24 25.50
N LYS A 209 -7.98 -19.44 25.71
CA LYS A 209 -7.15 -20.11 24.71
C LYS A 209 -7.95 -20.46 23.44
N GLN A 210 -9.20 -20.90 23.61
CA GLN A 210 -10.08 -21.24 22.48
C GLN A 210 -10.49 -19.99 21.69
N ALA A 211 -10.85 -18.89 22.38
CA ALA A 211 -11.18 -17.62 21.73
C ALA A 211 -10.00 -17.06 20.93
N SER A 212 -8.79 -17.02 21.50
CA SER A 212 -7.57 -16.59 20.79
C SER A 212 -7.32 -17.44 19.55
N LYS A 213 -7.49 -18.77 19.65
CA LYS A 213 -7.29 -19.68 18.51
C LYS A 213 -8.29 -19.42 17.38
N VAL A 214 -9.55 -19.11 17.71
CA VAL A 214 -10.58 -18.76 16.71
C VAL A 214 -10.23 -17.45 16.00
N GLN A 215 -9.76 -16.44 16.74
CA GLN A 215 -9.33 -15.16 16.16
C GLN A 215 -8.11 -15.34 15.24
N ASP A 216 -7.10 -16.10 15.66
CA ASP A 216 -5.94 -16.43 14.84
C ASP A 216 -6.34 -17.16 13.56
N THR A 217 -7.28 -18.10 13.67
CA THR A 217 -7.81 -18.84 12.51
C THR A 217 -8.51 -17.91 11.53
N ALA A 218 -9.31 -16.95 12.00
CA ALA A 218 -9.98 -15.97 11.14
C ALA A 218 -8.99 -15.12 10.35
N LEU A 219 -7.91 -14.65 10.99
CA LEU A 219 -6.84 -13.90 10.32
C LEU A 219 -6.11 -14.75 9.29
N VAL A 220 -5.76 -16.00 9.63
CA VAL A 220 -5.10 -16.94 8.72
C VAL A 220 -5.96 -17.17 7.46
N VAL A 221 -7.26 -17.45 7.64
CA VAL A 221 -8.18 -17.65 6.53
C VAL A 221 -8.24 -16.42 5.64
N LYS A 222 -8.38 -15.22 6.21
CA LYS A 222 -8.40 -13.97 5.44
C LYS A 222 -7.07 -13.69 4.74
N GLY A 223 -5.93 -13.99 5.37
CA GLY A 223 -4.62 -13.92 4.73
C GLY A 223 -4.50 -14.85 3.52
N LEU A 224 -4.98 -16.08 3.64
CA LEU A 224 -5.01 -17.05 2.54
C LEU A 224 -5.93 -16.63 1.39
N GLU A 225 -7.10 -16.06 1.70
CA GLU A 225 -7.99 -15.46 0.69
C GLU A 225 -7.27 -14.37 -0.11
N CYS A 226 -6.50 -13.50 0.56
CA CYS A 226 -5.73 -12.45 -0.09
C CYS A 226 -4.63 -13.02 -0.99
N LEU A 227 -3.86 -14.02 -0.52
CA LEU A 227 -2.84 -14.67 -1.36
C LEU A 227 -3.46 -15.35 -2.58
N THR A 228 -4.61 -15.99 -2.40
CA THR A 228 -5.37 -16.60 -3.50
C THR A 228 -5.83 -15.53 -4.49
N ALA A 229 -6.25 -14.35 -4.01
CA ALA A 229 -6.58 -13.21 -4.85
C ALA A 229 -5.37 -12.73 -5.68
N VAL A 230 -4.19 -12.58 -5.06
CA VAL A 230 -2.94 -12.20 -5.75
C VAL A 230 -2.62 -13.20 -6.86
N VAL A 231 -2.57 -14.49 -6.55
CA VAL A 231 -2.23 -15.52 -7.55
C VAL A 231 -3.31 -15.58 -8.63
N GLY A 232 -4.58 -15.47 -8.25
CA GLY A 232 -5.71 -15.52 -9.17
C GLY A 232 -5.73 -14.35 -10.16
N SER A 233 -5.44 -13.13 -9.70
CA SER A 233 -5.40 -11.95 -10.57
C SER A 233 -4.18 -11.95 -11.47
N LEU A 234 -2.99 -12.31 -10.96
CA LEU A 234 -1.79 -12.46 -11.78
C LEU A 234 -1.96 -13.55 -12.84
N LYS A 235 -2.60 -14.67 -12.50
CA LYS A 235 -2.91 -15.73 -13.48
C LYS A 235 -3.80 -15.23 -14.61
N LYS A 236 -4.81 -14.41 -14.30
CA LYS A 236 -5.70 -13.79 -15.29
C LYS A 236 -4.94 -12.83 -16.20
N VAL A 237 -4.10 -11.97 -15.63
CA VAL A 237 -3.31 -10.98 -16.39
C VAL A 237 -2.26 -11.64 -17.28
N ALA A 238 -1.66 -12.74 -16.82
CA ALA A 238 -0.66 -13.47 -17.58
C ALA A 238 -1.25 -14.39 -18.67
N ASN A 239 -2.55 -14.31 -18.96
CA ASN A 239 -3.25 -15.09 -19.98
C ASN A 239 -3.04 -16.62 -19.90
N PHE A 240 -2.68 -17.18 -18.74
CA PHE A 240 -2.49 -18.64 -18.58
C PHE A 240 -3.74 -19.44 -18.96
N THR A 241 -4.92 -18.83 -18.93
CA THR A 241 -6.18 -19.46 -19.36
C THR A 241 -6.44 -19.37 -20.86
N ASP A 242 -5.95 -18.34 -21.56
CA ASP A 242 -6.15 -18.21 -23.01
C ASP A 242 -5.12 -19.02 -23.80
N GLU A 243 -3.88 -19.09 -23.33
CA GLU A 243 -2.86 -20.01 -23.86
C GLU A 243 -3.28 -21.48 -23.66
N LYS A 244 -3.80 -21.83 -22.47
CA LYS A 244 -4.30 -23.18 -22.20
C LYS A 244 -5.56 -23.50 -23.03
N ARG A 245 -6.49 -22.55 -23.20
CA ARG A 245 -7.67 -22.73 -24.05
C ARG A 245 -7.31 -22.81 -25.53
N LYS A 246 -6.32 -22.05 -26.00
CA LYS A 246 -5.78 -22.17 -27.37
C LYS A 246 -5.14 -23.54 -27.57
N MET A 247 -4.34 -24.01 -26.62
CA MET A 247 -3.70 -25.33 -26.68
C MET A 247 -4.70 -26.48 -26.56
N ASP A 248 -5.73 -26.37 -25.73
CA ASP A 248 -6.81 -27.37 -25.61
C ASP A 248 -7.72 -27.37 -26.87
N LYS A 249 -7.87 -26.23 -27.57
CA LYS A 249 -8.59 -26.14 -28.86
C LYS A 249 -7.76 -26.68 -30.03
N MET A 250 -6.45 -26.40 -30.08
CA MET A 250 -5.54 -26.95 -31.09
C MET A 250 -5.39 -28.49 -30.99
N LEU A 251 -5.71 -29.08 -29.83
CA LEU A 251 -5.76 -30.54 -29.65
C LEU A 251 -7.15 -31.14 -29.92
N GLN A 252 -8.16 -30.33 -30.26
CA GLN A 252 -9.53 -30.76 -30.61
C GLN A 252 -9.91 -30.48 -32.07
N GLU A 253 -9.09 -29.75 -32.84
CA GLU A 253 -9.35 -29.37 -34.24
C GLU A 253 -8.60 -30.28 -35.25
N ASP A 254 -8.50 -31.59 -34.99
CA ASP A 254 -7.97 -32.58 -35.95
C ASP A 254 -9.07 -33.29 -36.79
N ASP A 255 -10.33 -32.85 -36.72
CA ASP A 255 -11.41 -33.34 -37.60
C ASP A 255 -12.43 -32.21 -37.87
N ASP A 256 -12.16 -31.32 -38.84
CA ASP A 256 -13.09 -30.96 -39.93
C ASP A 256 -12.44 -29.92 -40.87
N ASP A 257 -12.55 -30.19 -42.16
CA ASP A 257 -11.90 -29.51 -43.27
C ASP A 257 -12.81 -28.37 -43.76
N GLY A 258 -12.34 -27.11 -43.77
CA GLY A 258 -13.18 -26.02 -44.28
C GLY A 258 -12.64 -24.60 -44.12
N ALA A 259 -12.06 -24.10 -45.21
CA ALA A 259 -11.62 -22.73 -45.46
C ALA A 259 -12.56 -21.62 -44.95
N ASP A 260 -11.99 -20.60 -44.27
CA ASP A 260 -11.83 -19.28 -44.88
C ASP A 260 -10.82 -18.44 -44.08
N ASP A 261 -9.91 -17.83 -44.82
CA ASP A 261 -8.83 -16.96 -44.37
C ASP A 261 -9.39 -15.55 -44.15
N ASP A 262 -9.49 -15.13 -42.88
CA ASP A 262 -9.60 -13.72 -42.49
C ASP A 262 -9.04 -13.58 -41.07
N VAL A 263 -7.72 -13.67 -40.96
CA VAL A 263 -7.02 -13.41 -39.70
C VAL A 263 -6.97 -11.89 -39.50
N ALA A 264 -8.02 -11.36 -38.86
CA ALA A 264 -7.98 -10.04 -38.25
C ALA A 264 -6.79 -9.97 -37.28
N GLU A 265 -5.92 -8.99 -37.45
CA GLU A 265 -4.89 -8.62 -36.48
C GLU A 265 -5.57 -8.22 -35.16
N ASP A 266 -5.81 -9.18 -34.27
CA ASP A 266 -6.32 -8.90 -32.93
C ASP A 266 -5.15 -8.51 -32.01
N VAL A 267 -5.04 -7.20 -31.89
CA VAL A 267 -4.32 -6.39 -30.93
C VAL A 267 -3.90 -7.17 -29.67
N THR A 268 -2.61 -7.43 -29.55
CA THR A 268 -1.96 -7.76 -28.28
C THR A 268 -2.30 -6.68 -27.25
N VAL A 269 -3.23 -6.98 -26.34
CA VAL A 269 -3.48 -6.15 -25.14
C VAL A 269 -2.38 -6.45 -24.10
N VAL A 270 -1.12 -6.38 -24.51
CA VAL A 270 -0.05 -6.08 -23.56
C VAL A 270 -0.24 -4.61 -23.27
N ALA A 271 -0.67 -4.30 -22.05
CA ALA A 271 -0.91 -2.94 -21.58
C ALA A 271 0.24 -2.01 -22.00
N LYS A 272 0.02 -1.30 -23.11
CA LYS A 272 0.94 -0.28 -23.62
C LYS A 272 0.72 0.94 -22.74
N GLN A 273 1.28 0.88 -21.53
CA GLN A 273 1.34 2.01 -20.61
C GLN A 273 2.34 3.07 -21.14
N PRO A 274 2.28 4.33 -20.68
CA PRO A 274 2.81 5.51 -21.39
C PRO A 274 4.34 5.60 -21.53
N PHE A 275 5.05 4.61 -21.01
CA PHE A 275 6.49 4.45 -21.14
C PHE A 275 6.73 3.12 -21.87
N GLY A 276 7.25 3.18 -23.09
CA GLY A 276 7.35 2.04 -24.02
C GLY A 276 8.30 0.88 -23.62
N MET A 277 8.40 0.55 -22.33
CA MET A 277 9.19 -0.55 -21.77
C MET A 277 8.23 -1.58 -21.15
N SER A 278 8.50 -2.88 -21.37
CA SER A 278 7.69 -3.95 -20.76
C SER A 278 7.95 -4.08 -19.25
N ALA A 279 7.01 -4.70 -18.51
CA ALA A 279 7.20 -4.95 -17.07
C ALA A 279 8.45 -5.80 -16.78
N VAL A 280 8.75 -6.76 -17.65
CA VAL A 280 9.93 -7.62 -17.56
C VAL A 280 11.20 -6.78 -17.73
N GLU A 281 11.24 -5.91 -18.74
CA GLU A 281 12.37 -5.02 -18.98
C GLU A 281 12.60 -4.04 -17.83
N ALA A 282 11.51 -3.48 -17.27
CA ALA A 282 11.60 -2.56 -16.14
C ALA A 282 12.19 -3.27 -14.90
N PHE A 283 11.72 -4.48 -14.61
CA PHE A 283 12.23 -5.31 -13.52
C PHE A 283 13.70 -5.70 -13.74
N ASP A 284 14.04 -6.22 -14.91
CA ASP A 284 15.41 -6.64 -15.25
C ASP A 284 16.39 -5.47 -15.22
N LYS A 285 15.93 -4.29 -15.66
CA LYS A 285 16.70 -3.05 -15.53
C LYS A 285 16.98 -2.77 -14.07
N LYS A 286 15.97 -2.68 -13.20
CA LYS A 286 16.18 -2.42 -11.77
C LYS A 286 17.10 -3.46 -11.13
N LYS A 287 16.89 -4.74 -11.42
CA LYS A 287 17.71 -5.85 -10.92
C LYS A 287 19.18 -5.69 -11.33
N ARG A 288 19.46 -5.39 -12.60
CA ARG A 288 20.82 -5.12 -13.08
C ARG A 288 21.45 -3.94 -12.35
N LEU A 289 20.71 -2.83 -12.16
CA LEU A 289 21.22 -1.69 -11.39
C LEU A 289 21.56 -2.10 -9.94
N GLN A 290 20.76 -2.98 -9.33
CA GLN A 290 20.98 -3.44 -7.94
C GLN A 290 22.24 -4.31 -7.83
N GLU A 291 22.42 -5.23 -8.78
CA GLU A 291 23.59 -6.10 -8.86
C GLU A 291 24.86 -5.30 -9.11
N GLU A 292 24.85 -4.37 -10.07
CA GLU A 292 26.00 -3.52 -10.36
C GLU A 292 26.34 -2.58 -9.18
N LEU A 293 25.33 -2.01 -8.50
CA LEU A 293 25.59 -1.22 -7.29
C LEU A 293 26.20 -2.09 -6.17
N ALA A 294 25.69 -3.30 -5.96
CA ALA A 294 26.20 -4.22 -4.96
C ALA A 294 27.65 -4.63 -5.26
N GLU A 295 27.98 -4.89 -6.52
CA GLU A 295 29.35 -5.13 -6.98
C GLU A 295 30.25 -3.92 -6.70
N GLY A 296 29.77 -2.71 -6.98
CA GLY A 296 30.50 -1.49 -6.70
C GLY A 296 30.77 -1.27 -5.21
N ILE A 297 29.81 -1.58 -4.34
CA ILE A 297 29.97 -1.55 -2.87
C ILE A 297 30.98 -2.61 -2.42
N LEU A 298 30.93 -3.83 -2.97
CA LEU A 298 31.88 -4.88 -2.65
C LEU A 298 33.31 -4.47 -3.05
N LYS A 299 33.49 -3.91 -4.25
CA LYS A 299 34.78 -3.36 -4.69
C LYS A 299 35.24 -2.20 -3.81
N PHE A 300 34.32 -1.35 -3.36
CA PHE A 300 34.64 -0.27 -2.43
C PHE A 300 35.16 -0.81 -1.09
N ASN A 301 34.51 -1.83 -0.53
CA ASN A 301 34.92 -2.44 0.74
C ASN A 301 36.27 -3.16 0.63
N LEU A 302 36.59 -3.75 -0.53
CA LEU A 302 37.92 -4.30 -0.80
C LEU A 302 38.98 -3.21 -0.98
N LYS A 303 38.66 -2.17 -1.77
CA LYS A 303 39.54 -1.04 -2.07
C LYS A 303 38.71 0.17 -2.51
N PRO A 304 38.60 1.21 -1.67
CA PRO A 304 37.71 2.36 -1.93
C PRO A 304 37.95 3.04 -3.29
N THR A 305 39.22 3.16 -3.69
CA THR A 305 39.60 3.77 -4.97
C THR A 305 39.11 2.99 -6.18
N ASP A 306 39.05 1.66 -6.12
CA ASP A 306 38.58 0.82 -7.22
C ASP A 306 37.05 0.76 -7.26
N GLY A 307 36.40 0.76 -6.08
CA GLY A 307 34.93 0.90 -5.98
C GLY A 307 34.41 2.21 -6.55
N VAL A 308 35.02 3.36 -6.19
CA VAL A 308 34.63 4.67 -6.75
C VAL A 308 34.85 4.70 -8.26
N LYS A 309 35.99 4.22 -8.76
CA LYS A 309 36.24 4.15 -10.21
C LYS A 309 35.19 3.30 -10.93
N PHE A 310 34.81 2.16 -10.36
CA PHE A 310 33.79 1.30 -10.95
C PHE A 310 32.41 1.97 -11.00
N LEU A 311 31.99 2.59 -9.90
CA LEU A 311 30.70 3.30 -9.82
C LEU A 311 30.63 4.51 -10.75
N VAL A 312 31.75 5.23 -10.91
CA VAL A 312 31.89 6.32 -11.88
C VAL A 312 31.82 5.80 -13.32
N ALA A 313 32.54 4.73 -13.63
CA ALA A 313 32.54 4.12 -14.97
C ALA A 313 31.13 3.65 -15.38
N LYS A 314 30.36 3.11 -14.43
CA LYS A 314 28.98 2.68 -14.64
C LYS A 314 27.94 3.80 -14.55
N LYS A 315 28.36 5.05 -14.33
CA LYS A 315 27.50 6.24 -14.20
C LYS A 315 26.51 6.21 -13.02
N TYR A 316 26.79 5.42 -11.99
CA TYR A 316 26.04 5.43 -10.73
C TYR A 316 26.47 6.55 -9.78
N MET A 317 27.63 7.14 -10.03
CA MET A 317 28.20 8.23 -9.24
C MET A 317 28.99 9.16 -10.15
N GLU A 318 28.89 10.47 -9.92
CA GLU A 318 29.81 11.41 -10.55
C GLU A 318 31.11 11.48 -9.75
N ASN A 319 32.25 11.67 -10.43
CA ASN A 319 33.55 11.84 -9.78
C ASN A 319 33.71 13.26 -9.20
N THR A 320 32.75 13.68 -8.38
CA THR A 320 32.76 14.97 -7.67
C THR A 320 32.71 14.72 -6.16
N PRO A 321 33.42 15.52 -5.33
CA PRO A 321 33.43 15.33 -3.88
C PRO A 321 32.03 15.28 -3.25
N ARG A 322 31.08 16.06 -3.79
CA ARG A 322 29.68 16.08 -3.32
C ARG A 322 28.96 14.75 -3.56
N HIS A 323 29.11 14.14 -4.74
CA HIS A 323 28.45 12.88 -5.06
C HIS A 323 29.09 11.70 -4.33
N VAL A 324 30.42 11.71 -4.16
CA VAL A 324 31.12 10.72 -3.33
C VAL A 324 30.65 10.82 -1.88
N ALA A 325 30.59 12.02 -1.30
CA ALA A 325 30.10 12.22 0.07
C ALA A 325 28.64 11.76 0.24
N LYS A 326 27.77 12.07 -0.73
CA LYS A 326 26.38 11.60 -0.73
C LYS A 326 26.30 10.07 -0.76
N PHE A 327 27.08 9.41 -1.61
CA PHE A 327 27.13 7.95 -1.66
C PHE A 327 27.58 7.33 -0.33
N LEU A 328 28.64 7.87 0.28
CA LEU A 328 29.14 7.38 1.57
C LEU A 328 28.09 7.52 2.67
N HIS A 329 27.35 8.62 2.66
CA HIS A 329 26.25 8.86 3.60
C HIS A 329 25.09 7.87 3.36
N ASP A 330 24.60 7.78 2.13
CA ASP A 330 23.44 6.96 1.76
C ASP A 330 23.70 5.45 1.90
N GLN A 331 24.95 5.00 1.69
CA GLN A 331 25.35 3.60 1.79
C GLN A 331 26.12 3.27 3.08
N SER A 332 26.15 4.17 4.07
CA SER A 332 26.94 4.04 5.31
C SER A 332 26.72 2.74 6.11
N ASN A 333 25.56 2.09 5.95
CA ASN A 333 25.25 0.80 6.59
C ASN A 333 25.80 -0.43 5.84
N ARG A 334 26.21 -0.27 4.58
CA ARG A 334 26.70 -1.34 3.70
C ARG A 334 28.18 -1.22 3.38
N LEU A 335 28.76 -0.06 3.67
CA LEU A 335 30.18 0.22 3.51
C LEU A 335 30.93 -0.22 4.77
N ASP A 336 32.09 -0.83 4.59
CA ASP A 336 33.00 -1.16 5.69
C ASP A 336 33.56 0.13 6.29
N LYS A 337 33.39 0.29 7.61
CA LYS A 337 33.82 1.49 8.35
C LYS A 337 35.25 1.38 8.88
N THR A 338 35.91 0.27 8.60
CA THR A 338 37.21 -0.11 9.17
C THR A 338 38.38 0.13 8.21
N MET A 339 38.11 0.63 6.99
CA MET A 339 39.09 0.90 5.92
C MET A 339 39.50 2.37 5.84
#